data_AF-R9K5X4-F1
#
_entry.id   AF-R9K5X4-F1
#
_cell.length_a   1.000
_cell.length_b   1.000
_cell.length_c   1.000
_cell.angle_alpha   90.00
_cell.angle_beta   90.00
_cell.angle_gamma   90.00
#
_symmetry.space_group_name_H-M   'P 1'
#
loop_
_entity.id
_entity.type
_entity.pdbx_description
1 polymer ?
#
loop_
_entity_poly.entity_id
_entity_poly.type
_entity_poly.pdbx_seq_one_letter_code
_entity_poly.pdbx_strand_id
1 'polypeptide(L)'
;MERLTRRDKVDGNEFVRINKGAPDFVVYEKLADYEDLEEQNRLLKLPCAVGDTAWIVFKGEIFKCMVSKFDIVRNGIFPMLRINETLETISVSMKTLEKTWFLTKEAAEAALEEMSE
;
A
#
# COMPACT_ATOMS: atom_id res chain seq x y z
N MET A 1 0.05 13.68 8.87
CA MET A 1 1.09 14.34 8.07
C MET A 1 1.05 15.83 8.40
N GLU A 2 2.17 16.56 8.35
CA GLU A 2 2.10 18.03 8.43
C GLU A 2 1.52 18.55 7.10
N ARG A 3 0.49 19.40 7.17
CA ARG A 3 -0.19 19.94 6.01
C ARG A 3 0.64 21.06 5.37
N LEU A 4 0.91 20.95 4.07
CA LEU A 4 1.74 21.88 3.30
C LEU A 4 0.90 22.90 2.51
N THR A 5 -0.40 22.65 2.35
CA THR A 5 -1.33 23.53 1.66
C THR A 5 -2.42 24.12 2.57
N ARG A 6 -2.97 25.26 2.16
CA ARG A 6 -4.15 25.87 2.77
C ARG A 6 -5.15 26.29 1.68
N ARG A 7 -6.44 26.04 1.92
CA ARG A 7 -7.53 26.55 1.08
C ARG A 7 -7.93 27.95 1.58
N ASP A 8 -7.93 28.92 0.67
CA ASP A 8 -8.38 30.30 0.91
C ASP A 8 -9.53 30.66 -0.04
N LYS A 9 -10.34 31.64 0.35
CA LYS A 9 -11.39 32.22 -0.49
C LYS A 9 -11.11 33.69 -0.76
N VAL A 10 -11.08 34.09 -2.02
CA VAL A 10 -10.95 35.49 -2.46
C VAL A 10 -12.07 35.78 -3.44
N ASP A 11 -12.91 36.77 -3.13
CA ASP A 11 -14.07 37.17 -3.95
C ASP A 11 -15.00 36.01 -4.34
N GLY A 12 -15.17 35.04 -3.44
CA GLY A 12 -16.01 33.85 -3.65
C GLY A 12 -15.35 32.70 -4.39
N ASN A 13 -14.15 32.89 -4.94
CA ASN A 13 -13.37 31.84 -5.59
C ASN A 13 -12.43 31.15 -4.58
N GLU A 14 -12.38 29.82 -4.65
CA GLU A 14 -11.46 29.00 -3.85
C GLU A 14 -10.09 28.91 -4.51
N PHE A 15 -9.03 29.09 -3.72
CA PHE A 15 -7.65 29.00 -4.14
C PHE A 15 -6.84 28.15 -3.16
N VAL A 16 -5.89 27.38 -3.67
CA VAL A 16 -4.91 26.66 -2.85
C VAL A 16 -3.62 27.47 -2.76
N ARG A 17 -3.14 27.70 -1.53
CA ARG A 17 -1.85 28.35 -1.25
C ARG A 17 -0.89 27.38 -0.57
N ILE A 18 0.40 27.53 -0.86
CA ILE A 18 1.46 26.81 -0.16
C ILE A 18 2.03 27.59 1.01
N ASN A 19 2.42 26.85 2.05
CA ASN A 19 3.00 27.45 3.24
C ASN A 19 4.45 27.93 3.02
N LYS A 20 5.21 27.43 2.02
CA LYS A 20 6.60 27.85 1.68
C LYS A 20 6.98 27.62 0.20
N GLY A 21 7.57 28.62 -0.47
CA GLY A 21 8.20 28.52 -1.81
C GLY A 21 7.38 29.06 -2.98
N ALA A 22 7.89 28.96 -4.22
CA ALA A 22 7.15 29.29 -5.46
C ALA A 22 7.48 28.29 -6.60
N PRO A 23 6.71 27.20 -6.74
CA PRO A 23 6.45 26.62 -8.10
C PRO A 23 4.97 26.35 -8.54
N ASP A 24 4.76 25.49 -9.56
CA ASP A 24 3.56 25.28 -10.40
C ASP A 24 2.20 25.04 -9.68
N PHE A 25 1.19 25.85 -10.03
CA PHE A 25 -0.18 25.85 -9.45
C PHE A 25 -0.87 24.47 -9.46
N VAL A 26 -0.71 23.69 -10.54
CA VAL A 26 -1.41 22.40 -10.74
C VAL A 26 -0.99 21.33 -9.72
N VAL A 27 0.25 21.38 -9.23
CA VAL A 27 0.76 20.41 -8.26
C VAL A 27 0.11 20.59 -6.89
N TYR A 28 -0.24 21.82 -6.52
CA TYR A 28 -0.81 22.13 -5.19
C TYR A 28 -2.25 21.76 -5.05
N GLU A 29 -3.06 21.92 -6.09
CA GLU A 29 -4.46 21.49 -6.03
C GLU A 29 -4.52 19.99 -5.79
N LYS A 30 -3.72 19.21 -6.52
CA LYS A 30 -3.61 17.76 -6.29
C LYS A 30 -3.11 17.44 -4.89
N LEU A 31 -2.11 18.17 -4.40
CA LEU A 31 -1.59 17.95 -3.04
C LEU A 31 -2.66 18.24 -1.97
N ALA A 32 -3.37 19.37 -2.08
CA ALA A 32 -4.45 19.73 -1.16
C ALA A 32 -5.57 18.69 -1.18
N ASP A 33 -5.94 18.19 -2.36
CA ASP A 33 -6.92 17.13 -2.51
C ASP A 33 -6.45 15.82 -1.83
N TYR A 34 -5.17 15.44 -1.97
CA TYR A 34 -4.63 14.28 -1.26
C TYR A 34 -4.57 14.47 0.26
N GLU A 35 -4.19 15.66 0.73
CA GLU A 35 -4.19 16.01 2.16
C GLU A 35 -5.61 15.91 2.75
N ASP A 36 -6.61 16.48 2.06
CA ASP A 36 -7.99 16.41 2.50
C ASP A 36 -8.55 14.97 2.44
N LEU A 37 -8.15 14.17 1.44
CA LEU A 37 -8.50 12.74 1.39
C LEU A 37 -7.86 11.95 2.53
N GLU A 38 -6.62 12.27 2.93
CA GLU A 38 -5.97 11.64 4.08
C GLU A 38 -6.68 12.02 5.39
N GLU A 39 -6.97 13.31 5.59
CA GLU A 39 -7.71 13.81 6.77
C GLU A 39 -9.11 13.20 6.89
N GLN A 40 -9.77 12.94 5.75
CA GLN A 40 -11.08 12.28 5.68
C GLN A 40 -11.01 10.74 5.80
N ASN A 41 -9.82 10.15 5.98
CA ASN A 41 -9.59 8.69 5.97
C ASN A 41 -10.10 8.00 4.69
N ARG A 42 -10.02 8.68 3.54
CA ARG A 42 -10.45 8.15 2.24
C ARG A 42 -9.30 7.53 1.44
N LEU A 43 -8.06 7.71 1.88
CA LEU A 43 -6.89 7.04 1.30
C LEU A 43 -6.70 5.66 1.89
N LEU A 44 -6.52 4.67 1.02
CA LEU A 44 -6.19 3.32 1.41
C LEU A 44 -4.68 3.18 1.64
N LYS A 45 -4.28 2.75 2.83
CA LYS A 45 -2.88 2.43 3.15
C LYS A 45 -2.63 0.95 2.87
N LEU A 46 -1.84 0.67 1.83
CA LEU A 46 -1.38 -0.67 1.51
C LEU A 46 -0.10 -0.99 2.31
N PRO A 47 0.15 -2.26 2.66
CA PRO A 47 1.29 -2.66 3.47
C PRO A 47 2.61 -2.63 2.69
N CYS A 48 2.54 -2.64 1.37
CA CYS A 48 3.68 -2.61 0.44
C CYS A 48 3.25 -2.06 -0.92
N ALA A 49 4.23 -1.72 -1.76
CA ALA A 49 4.01 -1.26 -3.13
C ALA A 49 3.87 -2.43 -4.11
N VAL A 50 3.27 -2.15 -5.27
CA VAL A 50 3.33 -3.08 -6.41
C VAL A 50 4.77 -3.13 -6.92
N GLY A 51 5.29 -4.34 -7.15
CA GLY A 51 6.68 -4.62 -7.50
C GLY A 51 7.55 -5.01 -6.31
N ASP A 52 7.08 -4.82 -5.07
CA ASP A 52 7.82 -5.23 -3.88
C ASP A 52 7.94 -6.76 -3.81
N THR A 53 8.98 -7.20 -3.10
CA THR A 53 9.18 -8.61 -2.77
C THR A 53 8.28 -8.99 -1.60
N ALA A 54 7.63 -10.14 -1.71
CA ALA A 54 6.90 -10.79 -0.64
C ALA A 54 7.32 -12.25 -0.56
N TRP A 55 6.93 -12.92 0.52
CA TRP A 55 7.22 -14.33 0.76
C TRP A 55 5.93 -15.03 1.17
N ILE A 56 5.66 -16.20 0.64
CA ILE A 56 4.50 -17.02 1.02
C ILE A 56 4.99 -18.33 1.62
N VAL A 57 4.40 -18.72 2.75
CA VAL A 57 4.64 -20.01 3.39
C VAL A 57 3.51 -20.94 2.96
N PHE A 58 3.84 -22.02 2.26
CA PHE A 58 2.87 -22.99 1.80
C PHE A 58 3.42 -24.41 1.93
N LYS A 59 2.69 -25.28 2.64
CA LYS A 59 3.05 -26.69 2.86
C LYS A 59 4.47 -26.91 3.40
N GLY A 60 4.94 -26.04 4.29
CA GLY A 60 6.26 -26.17 4.92
C GLY A 60 7.41 -25.59 4.08
N GLU A 61 7.11 -24.95 2.96
CA GLU A 61 8.10 -24.32 2.10
C GLU A 61 7.83 -22.82 1.97
N ILE A 62 8.90 -22.05 1.75
CA ILE A 62 8.84 -20.60 1.56
C ILE A 62 9.13 -20.29 0.09
N PHE A 63 8.21 -19.56 -0.55
CA PHE A 63 8.36 -19.13 -1.93
C PHE A 63 8.59 -17.62 -2.00
N LYS A 64 9.53 -17.20 -2.84
CA LYS A 64 9.79 -15.79 -3.12
C LYS A 64 8.79 -15.30 -4.15
N CYS A 65 8.13 -14.19 -3.85
CA CYS A 65 7.10 -13.61 -4.70
C CYS A 65 7.36 -12.14 -4.99
N MET A 66 6.73 -11.64 -6.05
CA MET A 66 6.56 -10.23 -6.36
C MET A 66 5.09 -9.83 -6.25
N VAL A 67 4.80 -8.70 -5.61
CA VAL A 67 3.45 -8.14 -5.56
C VAL A 67 3.09 -7.57 -6.93
N SER A 68 2.19 -8.22 -7.67
CA SER A 68 1.88 -7.85 -9.06
C SER A 68 0.75 -6.82 -9.17
N LYS A 69 -0.27 -6.91 -8.32
CA LYS A 69 -1.40 -5.98 -8.23
C LYS A 69 -2.19 -6.22 -6.94
N PHE A 70 -3.14 -5.34 -6.66
CA PHE A 70 -4.14 -5.51 -5.62
C PHE A 70 -5.53 -5.49 -6.23
N ASP A 71 -6.32 -6.54 -5.98
CA ASP A 71 -7.73 -6.54 -6.30
C ASP A 71 -8.52 -6.07 -5.07
N ILE A 72 -9.24 -4.95 -5.22
CA ILE A 72 -10.07 -4.35 -4.17
C ILE A 72 -11.53 -4.67 -4.49
N VAL A 73 -12.16 -5.47 -3.65
CA VAL A 73 -13.56 -5.87 -3.80
C VAL A 73 -14.31 -5.64 -2.49
N ARG A 74 -15.65 -5.75 -2.52
CA ARG A 74 -16.49 -5.53 -1.33
C ARG A 74 -16.05 -6.36 -0.10
N ASN A 75 -15.48 -7.54 -0.33
CA ASN A 75 -15.10 -8.48 0.72
C ASN A 75 -13.67 -8.29 1.26
N GLY A 76 -12.91 -7.33 0.72
CA GLY A 76 -11.57 -7.01 1.20
C GLY A 76 -10.58 -6.72 0.07
N ILE A 77 -9.32 -6.67 0.44
CA ILE A 77 -8.19 -6.40 -0.45
C ILE A 77 -7.38 -7.67 -0.62
N PHE A 78 -7.09 -8.00 -1.86
CA PHE A 78 -6.43 -9.24 -2.25
C PHE A 78 -5.18 -8.93 -3.06
N PRO A 79 -3.98 -9.01 -2.45
CA PRO A 79 -2.72 -8.95 -3.18
C PRO A 79 -2.59 -10.15 -4.10
N MET A 80 -2.08 -9.91 -5.30
CA MET A 80 -1.72 -10.95 -6.26
C MET A 80 -0.22 -11.15 -6.22
N LEU A 81 0.23 -12.25 -5.63
CA LEU A 81 1.63 -12.59 -5.47
C LEU A 81 2.06 -13.48 -6.64
N ARG A 82 3.01 -13.00 -7.44
CA ARG A 82 3.61 -13.79 -8.51
C ARG A 82 4.82 -14.53 -7.96
N ILE A 83 4.80 -15.86 -7.98
CA ILE A 83 5.93 -16.70 -7.59
C ILE A 83 7.03 -16.54 -8.64
N ASN A 84 8.25 -16.27 -8.21
CA ASN A 84 9.35 -15.99 -9.13
C ASN A 84 9.81 -17.24 -9.89
N GLU A 85 9.79 -18.41 -9.23
CA GLU A 85 10.26 -19.68 -9.76
C GLU A 85 9.30 -20.27 -10.81
N THR A 86 7.99 -20.26 -10.52
CA THR A 86 6.98 -20.87 -11.39
C THR A 86 6.27 -19.87 -12.30
N LEU A 87 6.43 -18.57 -12.05
CA LEU A 87 5.68 -17.47 -12.68
C LEU A 87 4.17 -17.53 -12.46
N GLU A 88 3.68 -18.47 -11.65
CA GLU A 88 2.28 -18.55 -11.25
C GLU A 88 1.90 -17.37 -10.35
N THR A 89 0.64 -16.98 -10.38
CA THR A 89 0.13 -15.89 -9.55
C THR A 89 -0.93 -16.42 -8.60
N ILE A 90 -0.74 -16.15 -7.31
CA ILE A 90 -1.63 -16.56 -6.24
C ILE A 90 -2.31 -15.33 -5.66
N SER A 91 -3.62 -15.41 -5.48
CA SER A 91 -4.39 -14.42 -4.73
C SER A 91 -4.34 -14.76 -3.25
N VAL A 92 -3.86 -13.83 -2.43
CA VAL A 92 -3.89 -13.95 -0.97
C VAL A 92 -4.81 -12.90 -0.37
N SER A 93 -5.23 -13.08 0.88
CA SER A 93 -5.99 -12.04 1.58
C SER A 93 -5.03 -11.12 2.32
N MET A 94 -5.30 -9.81 2.31
CA MET A 94 -4.62 -8.88 3.21
C MET A 94 -4.78 -9.25 4.69
N LYS A 95 -5.83 -9.98 5.07
CA LYS A 95 -6.06 -10.42 6.46
C LYS A 95 -5.11 -11.53 6.93
N THR A 96 -4.40 -12.18 6.00
CA THR A 96 -3.46 -13.26 6.29
C THR A 96 -2.00 -12.83 6.16
N LEU A 97 -1.76 -11.51 6.05
CA LEU A 97 -0.43 -10.93 6.21
C LEU A 97 0.12 -11.29 7.59
N GLU A 98 1.42 -11.59 7.66
CA GLU A 98 2.11 -12.08 8.87
C GLU A 98 1.61 -13.45 9.39
N LYS A 99 0.83 -14.17 8.58
CA LYS A 99 0.35 -15.53 8.91
C LYS A 99 0.67 -16.54 7.82
N THR A 100 0.29 -16.21 6.59
CA THR A 100 0.51 -17.08 5.42
C THR A 100 1.44 -16.44 4.40
N TRP A 101 1.53 -15.11 4.40
CA TRP A 101 2.45 -14.36 3.55
C TRP A 101 3.04 -13.17 4.31
N PHE A 102 4.23 -12.74 3.89
CA PHE A 102 5.12 -11.89 4.67
C PHE A 102 5.84 -10.91 3.74
N LEU A 103 6.20 -9.73 4.26
CA LEU A 103 6.96 -8.73 3.50
C LEU A 103 8.48 -8.96 3.57
N THR A 104 8.94 -9.75 4.54
CA THR A 104 10.35 -10.08 4.75
C THR A 104 10.53 -11.59 4.77
N LYS A 105 11.75 -12.04 4.47
CA LYS A 105 12.08 -13.46 4.46
C LYS A 105 12.14 -14.00 5.89
N GLU A 106 12.72 -13.21 6.77
CA GLU A 106 12.95 -13.53 8.18
C GLU A 106 11.62 -13.76 8.91
N ALA A 107 10.59 -12.97 8.61
CA ALA A 107 9.26 -13.18 9.19
C ALA A 107 8.60 -14.47 8.66
N ALA A 108 8.85 -14.83 7.41
CA ALA A 108 8.36 -16.09 6.85
C ALA A 108 9.08 -17.31 7.44
N GLU A 109 10.39 -17.21 7.67
CA GLU A 109 11.19 -18.26 8.31
C GLU A 109 10.76 -18.48 9.77
N ALA A 110 10.58 -17.40 10.54
CA ALA A 110 10.10 -17.49 11.92
C ALA A 110 8.71 -18.13 12.01
N ALA A 111 7.78 -17.73 11.14
CA ALA A 111 6.45 -18.33 11.11
C ALA A 111 6.47 -19.81 10.71
N LEU A 112 7.38 -20.21 9.81
CA LEU A 112 7.54 -21.61 9.42
C LEU A 112 8.08 -22.45 10.59
N GLU A 113 9.04 -21.92 11.35
CA GLU A 113 9.60 -22.58 12.53
C GLU A 113 8.52 -22.81 13.61
N GLU A 114 7.74 -21.78 13.94
CA GLU A 114 6.60 -21.89 14.88
C GLU A 114 5.52 -22.90 14.45
N MET A 115 5.34 -23.11 13.13
CA MET A 115 4.39 -24.10 12.60
C MET A 115 4.95 -25.53 12.62
N SER A 116 6.25 -25.68 12.83
CA SER A 116 6.93 -26.97 12.88
C SER A 116 7.18 -27.49 14.31
N GLU A 117 6.97 -26.65 15.32
CA GLU A 117 6.95 -27.00 16.76
C GLU A 117 5.59 -27.57 17.20
#